data_AF-A0A1J0TSA4-F1
#
_entry.id   AF-A0A1J0TSA4-F1
#
_cell.length_a   1.000
_cell.length_b   1.000
_cell.length_c   1.000
_cell.angle_alpha   90.00
_cell.angle_beta   90.00
_cell.angle_gamma   90.00
#
_symmetry.space_group_name_H-M   'P 1'
#
loop_
_entity.id
_entity.type
_entity.pdbx_description
1 polymer ?
#
loop_
_entity_poly.entity_id
_entity_poly.type
_entity_poly.pdbx_seq_one_letter_code
_entity_poly.pdbx_strand_id
1 'polypeptide(L)'
;MRVRAAFPKLLVALTSASLLLAGCSTAGSDTENAASDECITDFDASVDYFPDKSEIVDAENFSITYEKSYQVLTVDEPFTGAQPESYVLVKCGAPAPELSGDLAAAPQIQVPITSLYSGSTTHLPLVTELDELDALTGVSNGSYVSDAAVIGRID
;
A
#
# COMPACT_ATOMS: atom_id res chain seq x y z
N MET A 1 -10.34 -53.21 72.83
CA MET A 1 -11.16 -52.37 73.72
C MET A 1 -11.36 -51.03 73.03
N ARG A 2 -12.62 -50.69 72.72
CA ARG A 2 -13.00 -49.46 71.98
C ARG A 2 -12.84 -48.24 72.88
N VAL A 3 -12.40 -47.10 72.32
CA VAL A 3 -12.94 -45.79 72.71
C VAL A 3 -13.03 -44.91 71.46
N ARG A 4 -14.23 -44.38 71.22
CA ARG A 4 -14.60 -43.37 70.22
C ARG A 4 -14.58 -41.97 70.86
N ALA A 5 -14.64 -40.96 69.99
CA ALA A 5 -15.16 -39.59 70.21
C ALA A 5 -14.17 -38.57 70.82
N ALA A 6 -14.16 -37.27 70.47
CA ALA A 6 -14.85 -36.48 69.44
C ALA A 6 -14.33 -35.01 69.48
N PHE A 7 -14.84 -34.19 68.53
CA PHE A 7 -15.06 -32.73 68.58
C PHE A 7 -14.02 -31.78 67.94
N PRO A 8 -14.48 -30.61 67.40
CA PRO A 8 -14.25 -30.17 66.02
C PRO A 8 -13.87 -28.67 65.94
N LYS A 9 -14.00 -28.08 64.74
CA LYS A 9 -13.95 -26.62 64.43
C LYS A 9 -12.51 -26.08 64.49
N LEU A 10 -12.02 -25.20 63.63
CA LEU A 10 -12.54 -24.27 62.64
C LEU A 10 -11.27 -23.72 61.94
N LEU A 11 -11.24 -23.47 60.63
CA LEU A 11 -10.42 -22.43 59.96
C LEU A 11 -10.65 -22.59 58.45
N VAL A 12 -11.61 -21.90 57.85
CA VAL A 12 -11.56 -20.49 57.37
C VAL A 12 -11.19 -20.43 55.88
N ALA A 13 -12.22 -20.04 55.12
CA ALA A 13 -12.23 -19.26 53.88
C ALA A 13 -11.22 -19.62 52.78
N LEU A 14 -11.68 -20.40 51.79
CA LEU A 14 -11.09 -20.45 50.46
C LEU A 14 -11.67 -19.28 49.64
N THR A 15 -10.82 -18.31 49.32
CA THR A 15 -11.15 -17.08 48.60
C THR A 15 -11.63 -17.34 47.18
N SER A 16 -12.80 -16.80 46.85
CA SER A 16 -13.39 -16.76 45.51
C SER A 16 -12.47 -16.05 44.52
N ALA A 17 -12.04 -16.75 43.47
CA ALA A 17 -11.35 -16.17 42.33
C ALA A 17 -12.37 -15.55 41.37
N SER A 18 -12.47 -14.22 41.39
CA SER A 18 -13.27 -13.44 40.44
C SER A 18 -12.57 -13.44 39.07
N LEU A 19 -13.14 -14.13 38.09
CA LEU A 19 -12.78 -14.00 36.68
C LEU A 19 -13.18 -12.59 36.19
N LEU A 20 -12.21 -11.71 36.02
CA LEU A 20 -12.38 -10.48 35.25
C LEU A 20 -12.33 -10.84 33.76
N LEU A 21 -13.46 -10.77 33.07
CA LEU A 21 -13.47 -10.68 31.62
C LEU A 21 -12.90 -9.31 31.24
N ALA A 22 -11.60 -9.27 30.97
CA ALA A 22 -10.99 -8.18 30.23
C ALA A 22 -11.51 -8.26 28.78
N GLY A 23 -12.49 -7.42 28.45
CA GLY A 23 -12.88 -7.21 27.06
C GLY A 23 -11.73 -6.53 26.33
N CYS A 24 -11.10 -7.23 25.39
CA CYS A 24 -10.24 -6.60 24.40
C CYS A 24 -11.14 -5.74 23.50
N SER A 25 -11.08 -4.42 23.66
CA SER A 25 -11.50 -3.53 22.59
C SER A 25 -10.50 -3.69 21.45
N THR A 26 -10.88 -4.41 20.41
CA THR A 26 -10.16 -4.40 19.13
C THR A 26 -10.33 -3.00 18.53
N ALA A 27 -9.40 -2.10 18.83
CA ALA A 27 -9.10 -0.97 17.98
C ALA A 27 -8.22 -1.51 16.84
N GLY A 28 -8.86 -2.06 15.82
CA GLY A 28 -8.16 -2.73 14.72
C GLY A 28 -9.11 -2.90 13.55
N SER A 29 -9.16 -1.89 12.69
CA SER A 29 -9.76 -1.98 11.34
C SER A 29 -9.23 -0.85 10.43
N ASP A 30 -8.82 0.30 10.98
CA ASP A 30 -8.40 1.43 10.14
C ASP A 30 -7.02 1.22 9.49
N THR A 31 -6.08 0.55 10.17
CA THR A 31 -4.71 0.33 9.65
C THR A 31 -4.64 -0.77 8.59
N GLU A 32 -5.53 -1.76 8.62
CA GLU A 32 -5.49 -2.91 7.71
C GLU A 32 -5.93 -2.52 6.29
N ASN A 33 -6.84 -1.54 6.16
CA ASN A 33 -7.24 -0.97 4.87
C ASN A 33 -6.23 0.04 4.30
N ALA A 34 -5.47 0.72 5.16
CA ALA A 34 -4.61 1.84 4.74
C ALA A 34 -3.47 1.41 3.80
N ALA A 35 -2.90 0.22 4.01
CA ALA A 35 -1.83 -0.33 3.17
C ALA A 35 -2.33 -1.23 2.02
N SER A 36 -3.63 -1.54 1.96
CA SER A 36 -4.17 -2.52 1.02
C SER A 36 -4.14 -2.02 -0.43
N ASP A 37 -4.01 -2.93 -1.41
CA ASP A 37 -4.13 -2.60 -2.84
C ASP A 37 -5.58 -2.37 -3.30
N GLU A 38 -6.55 -2.53 -2.39
CA GLU A 38 -7.94 -2.27 -2.67
C GLU A 38 -8.22 -0.76 -2.70
N CYS A 39 -9.22 -0.36 -3.48
CA CYS A 39 -9.63 1.03 -3.54
C CYS A 39 -10.37 1.46 -2.27
N ILE A 40 -10.09 2.69 -1.84
CA ILE A 40 -10.73 3.31 -0.69
C ILE A 40 -12.24 3.43 -0.95
N THR A 41 -13.04 2.89 -0.05
CA THR A 41 -14.52 2.97 -0.12
C THR A 41 -15.10 3.95 0.90
N ASP A 42 -14.40 4.18 2.01
CA ASP A 42 -14.74 5.16 3.04
C ASP A 42 -13.50 6.01 3.33
N PHE A 43 -13.45 7.20 2.72
CA PHE A 43 -12.27 8.07 2.78
C PHE A 43 -12.23 8.90 4.07
N ASP A 44 -11.09 8.84 4.76
CA ASP A 44 -10.78 9.66 5.93
C ASP A 44 -9.49 10.45 5.68
N ALA A 45 -9.60 11.79 5.67
CA ALA A 45 -8.48 12.71 5.47
C ALA A 45 -7.44 12.68 6.61
N SER A 46 -7.71 11.99 7.71
CA SER A 46 -6.77 11.81 8.82
C SER A 46 -5.84 10.61 8.65
N VAL A 47 -6.19 9.64 7.81
CA VAL A 47 -5.46 8.37 7.58
C VAL A 47 -4.31 8.56 6.59
N ASP A 48 -3.17 7.92 6.86
CA ASP A 48 -2.06 7.77 5.91
C ASP A 48 -2.25 6.46 5.13
N TYR A 49 -2.67 6.57 3.87
CA TYR A 49 -2.91 5.47 2.93
C TYR A 49 -1.63 5.03 2.17
N PHE A 50 -0.47 5.56 2.55
CA PHE A 50 0.84 5.09 2.11
C PHE A 50 1.77 4.88 3.33
N PRO A 51 1.42 3.98 4.25
CA PRO A 51 2.22 3.75 5.46
C PRO A 51 3.59 3.13 5.13
N ASP A 52 3.69 2.36 4.04
CA ASP A 52 4.92 1.79 3.52
C ASP A 52 5.56 2.77 2.53
N LYS A 53 6.74 3.28 2.88
CA LYS A 53 7.44 4.34 2.12
C LYS A 53 8.79 3.85 1.64
N SER A 54 9.07 4.07 0.36
CA SER A 54 10.36 3.76 -0.23
C SER A 54 11.43 4.76 0.22
N GLU A 55 12.65 4.27 0.43
CA GLU A 55 13.85 5.07 0.58
C GLU A 55 14.65 5.03 -0.74
N ILE A 56 15.01 6.20 -1.27
CA ILE A 56 15.83 6.29 -2.48
C ILE A 56 17.30 6.39 -2.07
N VAL A 57 18.08 5.37 -2.41
CA VAL A 57 19.50 5.28 -2.00
C VAL A 57 20.45 5.63 -3.15
N ASP A 58 20.25 5.01 -4.32
CA ASP A 58 21.20 5.12 -5.45
C ASP A 58 20.70 6.02 -6.59
N ALA A 59 19.39 6.24 -6.70
CA ALA A 59 18.84 7.03 -7.80
C ALA A 59 18.91 8.54 -7.50
N GLU A 60 19.41 9.31 -8.46
CA GLU A 60 19.64 10.75 -8.29
C GLU A 60 18.70 11.63 -9.13
N ASN A 61 18.03 11.07 -10.15
CA ASN A 61 17.24 11.84 -11.13
C ASN A 61 15.74 11.88 -10.84
N PHE A 62 15.32 11.38 -9.68
CA PHE A 62 13.93 11.52 -9.26
C PHE A 62 13.81 11.57 -7.75
N SER A 63 12.72 12.16 -7.28
CA SER A 63 12.32 12.18 -5.89
C SER A 63 10.86 11.76 -5.76
N ILE A 64 10.49 11.28 -4.57
CA ILE A 64 9.11 10.96 -4.21
C ILE A 64 8.78 11.54 -2.84
N THR A 65 7.66 12.27 -2.76
CA THR A 65 7.10 12.74 -1.50
C THR A 65 5.75 12.07 -1.24
N TYR A 66 5.45 11.85 0.04
CA TYR A 66 4.27 11.13 0.49
C TYR A 66 3.33 12.08 1.20
N GLU A 67 2.13 12.20 0.66
CA GLU A 67 0.98 12.77 1.35
C GLU A 67 0.08 11.63 1.81
N LYS A 68 -0.95 11.96 2.57
CA LYS A 68 -1.86 10.95 3.15
C LYS A 68 -2.57 10.07 2.12
N SER A 69 -2.99 10.63 1.00
CA SER A 69 -3.80 9.92 0.00
C SER A 69 -3.25 9.98 -1.41
N TYR A 70 -2.07 10.60 -1.59
CA TYR A 70 -1.35 10.60 -2.85
C TYR A 70 0.15 10.72 -2.60
N GLN A 71 0.95 10.37 -3.61
CA GLN A 71 2.38 10.63 -3.65
C GLN A 71 2.66 11.62 -4.77
N VAL A 72 3.73 12.39 -4.67
CA VAL A 72 4.23 13.22 -5.77
C VAL A 72 5.59 12.67 -6.17
N LEU A 73 5.66 12.14 -7.39
CA LEU A 73 6.91 11.70 -8.01
C LEU A 73 7.38 12.81 -8.96
N THR A 74 8.61 13.27 -8.77
CA THR A 74 9.22 14.27 -9.65
C THR A 74 10.45 13.67 -10.30
N VAL A 75 10.51 13.69 -11.63
CA VAL A 75 11.71 13.38 -12.41
C VAL A 75 12.38 14.70 -12.77
N ASP A 76 13.63 14.88 -12.34
CA ASP A 76 14.32 16.17 -12.48
C ASP A 76 14.71 16.47 -13.92
N GLU A 77 15.13 15.44 -14.66
CA GLU A 77 15.44 15.52 -16.09
C GLU A 77 14.87 14.29 -16.83
N PRO A 78 13.62 14.34 -17.33
CA PRO A 78 12.97 13.22 -18.04
C PRO A 78 13.72 12.76 -19.30
N PHE A 79 14.38 13.70 -19.98
CA PHE A 79 15.34 13.47 -21.05
C PHE A 79 16.33 14.64 -21.07
N THR A 80 17.49 14.46 -21.70
CA THR A 80 18.57 15.47 -21.68
C THR A 80 18.08 16.87 -22.09
N GLY A 81 18.22 17.82 -21.17
CA GLY A 81 17.84 19.22 -21.30
C GLY A 81 16.36 19.52 -20.99
N ALA A 82 15.55 18.53 -20.61
CA ALA A 82 14.16 18.73 -20.25
C ALA A 82 14.03 19.44 -18.90
N GLN A 83 12.90 20.15 -18.71
CA GLN A 83 12.52 20.64 -17.39
C GLN A 83 11.99 19.49 -16.53
N PRO A 84 12.02 19.63 -15.19
CA PRO A 84 11.43 18.65 -14.29
C PRO A 84 9.96 18.39 -14.63
N GLU A 85 9.55 17.14 -14.46
CA GLU A 85 8.16 16.72 -14.65
C GLU A 85 7.67 15.96 -13.41
N SER A 86 6.51 16.39 -12.90
CA SER A 86 5.88 15.79 -11.73
C SER A 86 4.62 15.01 -12.08
N TYR A 87 4.41 13.92 -11.35
CA TYR A 87 3.27 13.02 -11.45
C TYR A 87 2.66 12.86 -10.06
N VAL A 88 1.32 12.92 -9.99
CA VAL A 88 0.58 12.75 -8.73
C VAL A 88 -0.04 11.37 -8.72
N LEU A 89 0.47 10.49 -7.87
CA LEU A 89 0.03 9.10 -7.75
C LEU A 89 -1.04 9.01 -6.66
N VAL A 90 -2.31 9.04 -7.05
CA VAL A 90 -3.47 9.12 -6.15
C VAL A 90 -3.96 7.72 -5.81
N LYS A 91 -4.13 7.42 -4.52
CA LYS A 91 -4.71 6.13 -4.09
C LYS A 91 -6.11 5.98 -4.69
N CYS A 92 -6.40 4.87 -5.35
CA CYS A 92 -7.71 4.69 -5.96
C CYS A 92 -8.83 4.75 -4.91
N GLY A 93 -9.94 5.40 -5.27
CA GLY A 93 -11.04 5.70 -4.33
C GLY A 93 -10.83 6.95 -3.45
N ALA A 94 -9.62 7.51 -3.36
CA ALA A 94 -9.43 8.82 -2.74
C ALA A 94 -10.04 9.94 -3.61
N PRO A 95 -10.51 11.04 -3.00
CA PRO A 95 -10.86 12.24 -3.76
C PRO A 95 -9.62 12.80 -4.47
N ALA A 96 -9.83 13.36 -5.67
CA ALA A 96 -8.76 14.03 -6.41
C ALA A 96 -8.20 15.20 -5.57
N PRO A 97 -6.87 15.31 -5.40
CA PRO A 97 -6.26 16.38 -4.63
C PRO A 97 -6.43 17.74 -5.31
N GLU A 98 -6.57 18.79 -4.51
CA GLU A 98 -6.50 20.16 -5.01
C GLU A 98 -5.05 20.56 -5.25
N LEU A 99 -4.63 20.56 -6.52
CA LEU A 99 -3.27 20.89 -6.93
C LEU A 99 -3.13 22.36 -7.31
N SER A 100 -1.99 22.95 -7.00
CA SER A 100 -1.67 24.35 -7.33
C SER A 100 -0.18 24.51 -7.64
N GLY A 101 0.22 25.69 -8.13
CA GLY A 101 1.60 25.97 -8.51
C GLY A 101 2.09 25.02 -9.60
N ASP A 102 3.30 24.49 -9.43
CA ASP A 102 3.95 23.60 -10.41
C ASP A 102 3.20 22.27 -10.60
N LEU A 103 2.36 21.86 -9.64
CA LEU A 103 1.54 20.65 -9.74
C LEU A 103 0.19 20.88 -10.41
N ALA A 104 -0.21 22.12 -10.72
CA ALA A 104 -1.55 22.42 -11.23
C ALA A 104 -1.88 21.69 -12.54
N ALA A 105 -0.87 21.35 -13.34
CA ALA A 105 -0.99 20.61 -14.59
C ALA A 105 -0.38 19.20 -14.53
N ALA A 106 0.08 18.74 -13.36
CA ALA A 106 0.69 17.44 -13.21
C ALA A 106 -0.34 16.32 -13.50
N PRO A 107 0.02 15.28 -14.27
CA PRO A 107 -0.85 14.13 -14.47
C PRO A 107 -1.21 13.48 -13.14
N GLN A 108 -2.50 13.21 -12.92
CA GLN A 108 -2.98 12.43 -11.78
C GLN A 108 -3.21 10.99 -12.22
N ILE A 109 -2.45 10.06 -11.64
CA ILE A 109 -2.45 8.64 -11.97
C ILE A 109 -3.00 7.89 -10.77
N GLN A 110 -4.01 7.04 -10.97
CA GLN A 110 -4.54 6.21 -9.90
C GLN A 110 -3.61 5.03 -9.61
N VAL A 111 -3.42 4.73 -8.32
CA VAL A 111 -2.66 3.56 -7.85
C VAL A 111 -3.56 2.61 -7.01
N PRO A 112 -3.45 1.28 -7.18
CA PRO A 112 -2.54 0.59 -8.12
C PRO A 112 -2.93 0.80 -9.60
N ILE A 113 -1.94 0.71 -10.48
CA ILE A 113 -2.14 0.82 -11.94
C ILE A 113 -2.72 -0.51 -12.43
N THR A 114 -3.91 -0.48 -13.03
CA THR A 114 -4.60 -1.69 -13.51
C THR A 114 -4.55 -1.86 -15.03
N SER A 115 -4.10 -0.84 -15.77
CA SER A 115 -3.94 -0.88 -17.21
C SER A 115 -2.80 0.03 -17.63
N LEU A 116 -1.87 -0.56 -18.39
CA LEU A 116 -0.68 0.07 -18.92
C LEU A 116 -0.60 -0.22 -20.42
N TYR A 117 -0.36 0.83 -21.19
CA TYR A 117 0.12 0.74 -22.57
C TYR A 117 1.58 1.18 -22.60
N SER A 118 2.47 0.37 -23.18
CA SER A 118 3.86 0.77 -23.36
C SER A 118 4.17 1.14 -24.81
N GLY A 119 4.55 2.40 -25.01
CA GLY A 119 5.03 2.88 -26.30
C GLY A 119 6.45 2.41 -26.66
N SER A 120 7.26 2.05 -25.65
CA SER A 120 8.66 1.66 -25.83
C SER A 120 8.89 0.21 -25.39
N THR A 121 9.60 -0.55 -26.23
CA THR A 121 10.02 -1.91 -25.88
C THR A 121 11.03 -1.94 -24.74
N THR A 122 11.71 -0.82 -24.47
CA THR A 122 12.67 -0.68 -23.36
C THR A 122 12.01 -0.74 -21.98
N HIS A 123 10.71 -0.44 -21.88
CA HIS A 123 10.00 -0.49 -20.59
C HIS A 123 9.53 -1.91 -20.24
N LEU A 124 9.40 -2.79 -21.24
CA LEU A 124 8.74 -4.09 -21.07
C LEU A 124 9.46 -5.02 -20.07
N PRO A 125 10.80 -5.16 -20.10
CA PRO A 125 11.50 -5.99 -19.12
C PRO A 125 11.29 -5.50 -17.69
N LEU A 126 11.16 -4.18 -17.46
CA LEU A 126 10.92 -3.61 -16.13
C LEU A 126 9.56 -4.04 -15.58
N VAL A 127 8.54 -4.10 -16.44
CA VAL A 127 7.21 -4.59 -16.05
C VAL A 127 7.26 -6.07 -15.66
N THR A 128 8.02 -6.88 -16.41
CA THR A 128 8.27 -8.30 -16.08
C THR A 128 9.00 -8.44 -14.74
N GLU A 129 10.05 -7.65 -14.50
CA GLU A 129 10.85 -7.70 -13.27
C GLU A 129 10.06 -7.28 -12.03
N LEU A 130 9.07 -6.39 -12.18
CA LEU A 130 8.15 -5.99 -11.12
C LEU A 130 7.04 -7.02 -10.85
N ASP A 131 6.96 -8.11 -11.64
CA ASP A 131 5.86 -9.08 -11.63
C ASP A 131 4.48 -8.46 -11.94
N GLU A 132 4.47 -7.38 -12.74
CA GLU A 132 3.28 -6.56 -13.04
C GLU A 132 2.79 -6.72 -14.50
N LEU A 133 3.10 -7.84 -15.13
CA LEU A 133 2.67 -8.12 -16.52
C LEU A 133 1.15 -8.13 -16.69
N ASP A 134 0.40 -8.34 -15.60
CA ASP A 134 -1.05 -8.31 -15.63
C ASP A 134 -1.63 -6.93 -15.96
N ALA A 135 -0.95 -5.86 -15.57
CA ALA A 135 -1.33 -4.49 -15.93
C ALA A 135 -1.03 -4.18 -17.41
N LEU A 136 -0.13 -4.90 -18.08
CA LEU A 136 0.20 -4.64 -19.49
C LEU A 136 -0.95 -5.08 -20.41
N THR A 137 -1.62 -4.08 -20.99
CA THR A 137 -2.78 -4.25 -21.87
C THR A 137 -2.49 -3.95 -23.35
N GLY A 138 -1.33 -3.36 -23.65
CA GLY A 138 -0.92 -3.12 -25.03
C GLY A 138 0.51 -2.62 -25.19
N VAL A 139 1.04 -2.83 -26.39
CA VAL A 139 2.37 -2.37 -26.82
C VAL A 139 2.28 -1.68 -28.18
N SER A 140 3.22 -0.80 -28.49
CA SER A 140 3.22 -0.06 -29.76
C SER A 140 3.35 -0.95 -31.00
N ASN A 141 4.27 -1.92 -30.96
CA ASN A 141 4.41 -2.92 -32.01
C ASN A 141 4.97 -4.24 -31.44
N GLY A 142 4.12 -5.27 -31.42
CA GLY A 142 4.46 -6.61 -30.95
C GLY A 142 5.65 -7.24 -31.70
N SER A 143 5.88 -6.89 -32.97
CA SER A 143 6.98 -7.46 -33.76
C SER A 143 8.39 -7.06 -33.28
N TYR A 144 8.49 -6.05 -32.40
CA TYR A 144 9.75 -5.59 -31.83
C TYR A 144 9.97 -6.07 -30.39
N VAL A 145 9.04 -6.84 -29.83
CA VAL A 145 9.16 -7.37 -28.47
C VAL A 145 10.11 -8.56 -28.48
N SER A 146 11.09 -8.54 -27.58
CA SER A 146 12.05 -9.63 -27.39
C SER A 146 11.93 -10.32 -26.02
N ASP A 147 11.15 -9.76 -25.10
CA ASP A 147 10.86 -10.38 -23.80
C ASP A 147 9.93 -11.58 -24.00
N ALA A 148 10.37 -12.77 -23.59
CA ALA A 148 9.63 -14.02 -23.80
C ALA A 148 8.30 -14.07 -23.03
N ALA A 149 8.23 -13.46 -21.83
CA ALA A 149 7.01 -13.43 -21.04
C ALA A 149 5.96 -12.52 -21.71
N VAL A 150 6.41 -11.41 -22.28
CA VAL A 150 5.52 -10.50 -23.03
C VAL A 150 5.09 -11.12 -24.36
N ILE A 151 5.99 -11.79 -25.09
CA ILE A 151 5.65 -12.53 -26.32
C ILE A 151 4.52 -13.53 -26.07
N GLY A 152 4.61 -14.31 -24.99
CA GLY A 152 3.58 -15.28 -24.62
C GLY A 152 2.21 -14.69 -24.30
N ARG A 153 2.09 -13.37 -24.11
CA ARG A 153 0.84 -12.65 -23.84
C ARG A 153 0.24 -11.99 -25.08
N ILE A 154 1.04 -11.78 -26.14
CA ILE A 154 0.61 -11.15 -27.39
C ILE A 154 0.32 -12.15 -28.52
N ASP A 155 0.84 -13.37 -28.44
CA ASP A 155 0.55 -14.50 -29.36
C ASP A 155 -0.84 -15.12 -29.10
#